data_AF-A0A3A3FUX1-F1
#
_entry.id   AF-A0A3A3FUX1-F1
#
_cell.length_a   1.000
_cell.length_b   1.000
_cell.length_c   1.000
_cell.angle_alpha   90.00
_cell.angle_beta   90.00
_cell.angle_gamma   90.00
#
_symmetry.space_group_name_H-M   'P 1'
#
loop_
_entity.id
_entity.type
_entity.pdbx_description
1 polymer ?
#
loop_
_entity_poly.entity_id
_entity_poly.type
_entity_poly.pdbx_seq_one_letter_code
_entity_poly.pdbx_strand_id
1 'polypeptide(L)'
;MSTIEVKIPDIGDFKEVEVIELLVKAGDTIKVDQSLITVESDKASMEIPSSHSGVVKEIKVKVGDKVSEGSLLLVLEATEATASASGPAPANAAASAPAPAAAPVPAPAAASFSGSADVQCDMLVLGAGPGGYSAAFRSADLGMNTVLVERFATLGGVCLNVGCIPSKALLHVAAVIDETASMADHGVTFGKPQIDIDKLREYKDKVIKKMTTGLSGMAKARKVNVVQGIGQFVGANHLEVTAADGSKKTVQFKQAIIAAGSSVVNLPFVPEDPRIVDSTGALELRQVPKRMLVIGGGIIGLEMATVYSTLGARIDVVEMMDGLMQGADRDMVKVWQKFNEKRFDKVMTKTKTVAVEALAEGIKVTFEGADPSVTAPEPQVYDMVLMAVGRSPNGKKIAAGKAGVAVTDRGFINVDSQMRTNVPHIFAIGDVVGQPMLAHKAVHEAHVAAEAAAGQKSHFDARVIPSVAYTDPEVAWVGITEDEAKAKGIKLEKGLFPWAASGRAVANGRDEGFTKLLFDAETHRIVGGAIVGTDAGNMIGEIALAIEMGADAVDIGKTIHPHPTLGESIGMAAEVFEGVCTDLPPMRKK
;
A
#
# COMPACT_ATOMS: atom_id res chain seq x y z
N MET A 1 -50.51 -3.46 -8.93
CA MET A 1 -49.15 -3.19 -8.40
C MET A 1 -49.22 -3.28 -6.90
N SER A 2 -48.48 -4.22 -6.33
CA SER A 2 -48.54 -4.57 -4.91
C SER A 2 -47.69 -3.58 -4.12
N THR A 3 -48.31 -2.80 -3.23
CA THR A 3 -47.57 -1.96 -2.28
C THR A 3 -47.15 -2.80 -1.08
N ILE A 4 -45.87 -2.75 -0.73
CA ILE A 4 -45.29 -3.48 0.41
C ILE A 4 -44.88 -2.47 1.48
N GLU A 5 -45.33 -2.69 2.70
CA GLU A 5 -44.91 -1.92 3.87
C GLU A 5 -43.61 -2.52 4.43
N VAL A 6 -42.53 -1.75 4.46
CA VAL A 6 -41.27 -2.14 5.09
C VAL A 6 -41.25 -1.59 6.51
N LYS A 7 -41.11 -2.50 7.47
CA LYS A 7 -41.05 -2.19 8.90
C LYS A 7 -39.62 -2.34 9.42
N ILE A 8 -39.33 -1.70 10.54
CA ILE A 8 -38.05 -1.84 11.22
C ILE A 8 -37.92 -3.29 11.73
N PRO A 9 -36.83 -4.00 11.37
CA PRO A 9 -36.57 -5.36 11.82
C PRO A 9 -36.22 -5.37 13.31
N ASP A 10 -35.98 -6.56 13.87
CA ASP A 10 -35.46 -6.70 15.22
C ASP A 10 -34.15 -5.90 15.37
N ILE A 11 -34.18 -4.90 16.26
CA ILE A 11 -33.04 -4.01 16.57
C ILE A 11 -32.29 -4.48 17.83
N GLY A 12 -32.58 -5.67 18.37
CA GLY A 12 -32.00 -6.21 19.59
C GLY A 12 -32.66 -5.69 20.87
N ASP A 13 -31.90 -5.60 21.97
CA ASP A 13 -32.42 -5.27 23.31
C ASP A 13 -32.84 -3.79 23.50
N PHE A 14 -32.92 -2.99 22.42
CA PHE A 14 -33.24 -1.58 22.47
C PHE A 14 -34.74 -1.33 22.29
N LYS A 15 -35.36 -0.59 23.21
CA LYS A 15 -36.80 -0.26 23.15
C LYS A 15 -37.13 0.77 22.07
N GLU A 16 -36.28 1.78 21.92
CA GLU A 16 -36.39 2.85 20.92
C GLU A 16 -34.97 3.28 20.53
N VAL A 17 -34.76 3.54 19.24
CA VAL A 17 -33.50 4.08 18.67
C VAL A 17 -33.82 5.33 17.85
N GLU A 18 -32.87 6.27 17.77
CA GLU A 18 -33.07 7.54 17.05
C GLU A 18 -32.57 7.42 15.60
N VAL A 19 -33.36 7.88 14.63
CA VAL A 19 -32.93 7.93 13.22
C VAL A 19 -31.98 9.09 13.02
N ILE A 20 -30.69 8.82 12.77
CA ILE A 20 -29.68 9.86 12.56
C ILE A 20 -29.44 10.18 11.08
N GLU A 21 -29.80 9.26 10.17
CA GLU A 21 -29.62 9.47 8.72
C GLU A 21 -30.66 8.70 7.89
N LEU A 22 -31.12 9.31 6.78
CA LEU A 22 -31.93 8.65 5.74
C LEU A 22 -31.04 8.40 4.51
N LEU A 23 -30.82 7.12 4.17
CA LEU A 23 -29.94 6.71 3.07
C LEU A 23 -30.70 6.54 1.73
N VAL A 24 -32.03 6.65 1.75
CA VAL A 24 -32.90 6.54 0.57
C VAL A 24 -33.91 7.70 0.52
N LYS A 25 -34.42 7.98 -0.68
CA LYS A 25 -35.45 9.01 -0.94
C LYS A 25 -36.63 8.42 -1.72
N ALA A 26 -37.79 9.08 -1.65
CA ALA A 26 -38.93 8.70 -2.48
C ALA A 26 -38.56 8.80 -3.98
N GLY A 27 -38.81 7.73 -4.73
CA GLY A 27 -38.40 7.55 -6.12
C GLY A 27 -37.20 6.62 -6.33
N ASP A 28 -36.45 6.28 -5.27
CA ASP A 28 -35.27 5.41 -5.39
C ASP A 28 -35.67 3.96 -5.61
N THR A 29 -34.91 3.25 -6.45
CA THR A 29 -35.02 1.80 -6.62
C THR A 29 -34.07 1.11 -5.66
N ILE A 30 -34.60 0.26 -4.78
CA ILE A 30 -33.84 -0.42 -3.74
C ILE A 30 -33.82 -1.95 -3.94
N LYS A 31 -32.74 -2.61 -3.49
CA LYS A 31 -32.59 -4.07 -3.47
C LYS A 31 -32.76 -4.64 -2.06
N VAL A 32 -33.00 -5.95 -1.96
CA VAL A 32 -32.91 -6.67 -0.67
C VAL A 32 -31.50 -6.48 -0.09
N ASP A 33 -31.41 -6.30 1.22
CA ASP A 33 -30.19 -6.02 2.00
C ASP A 33 -29.53 -4.65 1.78
N GLN A 34 -30.15 -3.75 1.00
CA GLN A 34 -29.67 -2.37 0.86
C GLN A 34 -30.05 -1.53 2.10
N SER A 35 -29.07 -0.83 2.70
CA SER A 35 -29.28 0.06 3.85
C SER A 35 -30.25 1.21 3.53
N LEU A 36 -31.24 1.39 4.40
CA LEU A 36 -32.33 2.36 4.23
C LEU A 36 -32.15 3.59 5.12
N ILE A 37 -31.79 3.37 6.37
CA ILE A 37 -31.58 4.40 7.39
C ILE A 37 -30.43 4.01 8.29
N THR A 38 -29.82 4.99 8.94
CA THR A 38 -28.91 4.78 10.05
C THR A 38 -29.62 5.18 11.34
N VAL A 39 -29.63 4.29 12.32
CA VAL A 39 -30.17 4.54 13.65
C VAL A 39 -29.05 4.53 14.68
N GLU A 40 -29.19 5.34 15.72
CA GLU A 40 -28.23 5.45 16.81
C GLU A 40 -28.87 5.06 18.14
N SER A 41 -28.12 4.26 18.90
CA SER A 41 -28.37 3.94 20.30
C SER A 41 -27.28 4.55 21.18
N ASP A 42 -27.42 4.45 22.49
CA ASP A 42 -26.39 4.84 23.47
C ASP A 42 -25.07 4.07 23.34
N LYS A 43 -25.04 2.98 22.56
CA LYS A 43 -23.90 2.05 22.46
C LYS A 43 -23.33 1.89 21.06
N ALA A 44 -24.13 2.10 20.01
CA ALA A 44 -23.71 1.91 18.62
C ALA A 44 -24.67 2.57 17.63
N SER A 45 -24.14 2.95 16.46
CA SER A 45 -24.91 3.29 15.27
C SER A 45 -25.05 2.04 14.40
N MET A 46 -26.24 1.77 13.87
CA MET A 46 -26.58 0.59 13.06
C MET A 46 -27.34 1.01 11.81
N GLU A 47 -27.03 0.37 10.67
CA GLU A 47 -27.80 0.55 9.44
C GLU A 47 -28.92 -0.48 9.36
N ILE A 48 -30.12 -0.03 8.97
CA ILE A 48 -31.29 -0.91 8.80
C ILE A 48 -31.42 -1.29 7.32
N PRO A 49 -31.22 -2.57 6.94
CA PRO A 49 -31.35 -3.02 5.56
C PRO A 49 -32.80 -3.21 5.13
N SER A 50 -33.03 -3.17 3.81
CA SER A 50 -34.34 -3.47 3.22
C SER A 50 -34.63 -4.97 3.18
N SER A 51 -35.83 -5.35 3.62
CA SER A 51 -36.33 -6.73 3.49
C SER A 51 -36.86 -7.07 2.09
N HIS A 52 -37.06 -6.07 1.23
CA HIS A 52 -37.69 -6.24 -0.10
C HIS A 52 -37.03 -5.36 -1.15
N SER A 53 -37.12 -5.77 -2.42
CA SER A 53 -36.74 -4.93 -3.57
C SER A 53 -37.96 -4.21 -4.15
N GLY A 54 -37.79 -2.96 -4.59
CA GLY A 54 -38.85 -2.18 -5.21
C GLY A 54 -38.52 -0.71 -5.33
N VAL A 55 -39.49 0.09 -5.76
CA VAL A 55 -39.36 1.56 -5.82
C VAL A 55 -39.98 2.18 -4.57
N VAL A 56 -39.23 3.06 -3.88
CA VAL A 56 -39.70 3.76 -2.68
C VAL A 56 -40.77 4.78 -3.06
N LYS A 57 -42.02 4.56 -2.63
CA LYS A 57 -43.11 5.54 -2.85
C LYS A 57 -43.13 6.63 -1.80
N GLU A 58 -42.99 6.26 -0.54
CA GLU A 58 -43.12 7.17 0.58
C GLU A 58 -42.27 6.69 1.75
N ILE A 59 -41.56 7.62 2.40
CA ILE A 59 -40.80 7.38 3.63
C ILE A 59 -41.62 7.92 4.80
N LYS A 60 -41.83 7.10 5.83
CA LYS A 60 -42.70 7.40 6.97
C LYS A 60 -41.94 7.90 8.21
N VAL A 61 -40.63 7.94 8.15
CA VAL A 61 -39.73 8.38 9.24
C VAL A 61 -38.86 9.57 8.79
N LYS A 62 -38.42 10.39 9.74
CA LYS A 62 -37.52 11.54 9.52
C LYS A 62 -36.32 11.44 10.45
N VAL A 63 -35.23 12.14 10.09
CA VAL A 63 -34.07 12.30 10.97
C VAL A 63 -34.51 12.98 12.28
N GLY A 64 -34.16 12.37 13.41
CA GLY A 64 -34.57 12.76 14.76
C GLY A 64 -35.80 12.01 15.31
N ASP A 65 -36.47 11.17 14.51
CA ASP A 65 -37.58 10.35 15.01
C ASP A 65 -37.05 9.17 15.85
N LYS A 66 -37.78 8.85 16.93
CA LYS A 66 -37.55 7.63 17.72
C LYS A 66 -38.42 6.49 17.19
N VAL A 67 -37.79 5.36 16.91
CA VAL A 67 -38.43 4.23 16.25
C VAL A 67 -38.13 2.92 16.97
N SER A 68 -39.06 1.96 16.94
CA SER A 68 -38.95 0.66 17.60
C SER A 68 -39.07 -0.47 16.58
N GLU A 69 -38.73 -1.71 16.99
CA GLU A 69 -39.05 -2.89 16.19
C GLU A 69 -40.52 -2.87 15.75
N GLY A 70 -40.76 -3.16 14.47
CA GLY A 70 -42.11 -3.18 13.89
C GLY A 70 -42.68 -1.82 13.50
N SER A 71 -42.01 -0.69 13.79
CA SER A 71 -42.40 0.63 13.28
C SER A 71 -42.37 0.66 11.76
N LEU A 72 -43.33 1.34 11.13
CA LEU A 72 -43.39 1.48 9.68
C LEU A 72 -42.32 2.46 9.18
N LEU A 73 -41.43 1.99 8.31
CA LEU A 73 -40.28 2.77 7.81
C LEU A 73 -40.59 3.42 6.46
N LEU A 74 -41.02 2.63 5.47
CA LEU A 74 -41.38 3.11 4.13
C LEU A 74 -42.38 2.21 3.42
N VAL A 75 -42.95 2.70 2.32
CA VAL A 75 -43.84 1.94 1.43
C VAL A 75 -43.15 1.75 0.07
N LEU A 76 -43.01 0.50 -0.35
CA LEU A 76 -42.46 0.11 -1.65
C LEU A 76 -43.55 -0.25 -2.66
N GLU A 77 -43.24 -0.07 -3.93
CA GLU A 77 -43.94 -0.72 -5.04
C GLU A 77 -43.07 -1.87 -5.57
N ALA A 78 -43.58 -3.10 -5.47
CA ALA A 78 -42.84 -4.30 -5.84
C ALA A 78 -42.72 -4.46 -7.36
N THR A 79 -41.52 -4.81 -7.84
CA THR A 79 -41.26 -5.30 -9.19
C THR A 79 -41.06 -6.82 -9.14
N GLU A 80 -41.92 -7.59 -9.80
CA GLU A 80 -41.82 -9.06 -9.82
C GLU A 80 -40.53 -9.49 -10.54
N ALA A 81 -39.65 -10.19 -9.81
CA ALA A 81 -38.62 -11.05 -10.38
C ALA A 81 -38.86 -12.48 -9.86
N THR A 82 -39.15 -13.37 -10.80
CA THR A 82 -39.50 -14.78 -10.61
C THR A 82 -38.41 -15.59 -9.90
N ALA A 83 -38.83 -16.34 -8.87
CA ALA A 83 -38.03 -17.36 -8.19
C ALA A 83 -37.92 -18.66 -9.01
N SER A 84 -36.75 -19.32 -8.97
CA SER A 84 -36.58 -20.72 -9.36
C SER A 84 -35.68 -21.47 -8.38
N ALA A 85 -36.34 -22.35 -7.63
CA ALA A 85 -35.95 -23.64 -7.06
C ALA A 85 -34.46 -24.05 -6.89
N SER A 86 -34.21 -24.52 -5.67
CA SER A 86 -33.08 -25.29 -5.18
C SER A 86 -32.88 -26.64 -5.89
N GLY A 87 -31.62 -26.97 -6.17
CA GLY A 87 -31.13 -28.30 -6.56
C GLY A 87 -29.86 -28.67 -5.77
N PRO A 88 -29.55 -29.96 -5.58
CA PRO A 88 -28.66 -30.45 -4.53
C PRO A 88 -27.17 -30.20 -4.82
N ALA A 89 -26.40 -30.07 -3.74
CA ALA A 89 -24.96 -29.83 -3.73
C ALA A 89 -24.14 -30.89 -4.49
N PRO A 90 -23.11 -30.49 -5.27
CA PRO A 90 -21.97 -31.33 -5.59
C PRO A 90 -20.81 -31.08 -4.61
N ALA A 91 -20.14 -32.18 -4.27
CA ALA A 91 -19.01 -32.29 -3.37
C ALA A 91 -17.73 -31.61 -3.89
N ASN A 92 -16.90 -31.18 -2.92
CA ASN A 92 -15.46 -30.89 -2.97
C ASN A 92 -14.92 -30.29 -4.28
N ALA A 93 -14.70 -28.98 -4.28
CA ALA A 93 -13.82 -28.30 -5.23
C ALA A 93 -12.56 -27.81 -4.50
N ALA A 94 -11.42 -28.25 -5.03
CA ALA A 94 -10.08 -27.91 -4.60
C ALA A 94 -9.75 -26.41 -4.74
N ALA A 95 -8.74 -26.00 -3.98
CA ALA A 95 -7.94 -24.77 -4.07
C ALA A 95 -8.29 -23.82 -5.22
N SER A 96 -8.72 -22.61 -4.86
CA SER A 96 -9.01 -21.49 -5.75
C SER A 96 -7.88 -21.25 -6.76
N ALA A 97 -8.24 -21.28 -8.04
CA ALA A 97 -7.36 -20.96 -9.16
C ALA A 97 -6.88 -19.49 -9.12
N PRO A 98 -5.69 -19.17 -9.65
CA PRO A 98 -5.18 -17.80 -9.71
C PRO A 98 -6.05 -16.94 -10.63
N ALA A 99 -5.99 -15.61 -10.43
CA ALA A 99 -6.64 -14.61 -11.27
C ALA A 99 -6.46 -14.88 -12.78
N PRO A 100 -7.46 -14.58 -13.63
CA PRO A 100 -7.36 -14.85 -15.07
C PRO A 100 -6.13 -14.18 -15.66
N ALA A 101 -5.28 -14.99 -16.30
CA ALA A 101 -4.06 -14.54 -16.95
C ALA A 101 -4.37 -13.39 -17.92
N ALA A 102 -3.62 -12.29 -17.81
CA ALA A 102 -3.71 -11.19 -18.75
C ALA A 102 -3.57 -11.72 -20.19
N ALA A 103 -4.37 -11.19 -21.11
CA ALA A 103 -4.30 -11.57 -22.52
C ALA A 103 -2.84 -11.55 -23.02
N PRO A 104 -2.38 -12.57 -23.77
CA PRO A 104 -0.98 -12.70 -24.13
C PRO A 104 -0.53 -11.47 -24.94
N VAL A 105 0.43 -10.72 -24.40
CA VAL A 105 1.07 -9.60 -25.08
C VAL A 105 1.86 -10.17 -26.26
N PRO A 106 1.72 -9.65 -27.49
CA PRO A 106 2.47 -10.14 -28.65
C PRO A 106 3.98 -10.10 -28.40
N ALA A 107 4.66 -11.23 -28.60
CA ALA A 107 6.10 -11.33 -28.47
C ALA A 107 6.81 -10.73 -29.70
N PRO A 108 7.72 -9.74 -29.52
CA PRO A 108 8.49 -9.21 -30.63
C PRO A 108 9.55 -10.22 -31.10
N ALA A 109 9.95 -10.15 -32.38
CA ALA A 109 11.09 -10.90 -32.88
C ALA A 109 12.39 -10.31 -32.32
N ALA A 110 13.25 -11.15 -31.75
CA ALA A 110 14.55 -10.72 -31.25
C ALA A 110 15.45 -10.22 -32.39
N ALA A 111 16.21 -9.17 -32.12
CA ALA A 111 17.20 -8.64 -33.06
C ALA A 111 18.43 -9.56 -33.14
N SER A 112 18.99 -9.69 -34.34
CA SER A 112 20.30 -10.32 -34.54
C SER A 112 21.42 -9.31 -34.22
N PHE A 113 22.34 -9.67 -33.32
CA PHE A 113 23.54 -8.89 -33.04
C PHE A 113 24.77 -9.57 -33.65
N SER A 114 25.57 -8.83 -34.42
CA SER A 114 26.76 -9.34 -35.13
C SER A 114 28.08 -8.70 -34.66
N GLY A 115 28.07 -7.91 -33.58
CA GLY A 115 29.27 -7.31 -33.00
C GLY A 115 30.04 -8.25 -32.08
N SER A 116 31.21 -7.82 -31.60
CA SER A 116 32.00 -8.52 -30.58
C SER A 116 31.52 -8.16 -29.17
N ALA A 117 31.73 -9.07 -28.21
CA ALA A 117 31.47 -8.84 -26.80
C ALA A 117 32.73 -8.34 -26.07
N ASP A 118 32.61 -7.23 -25.33
CA ASP A 118 33.68 -6.70 -24.48
C ASP A 118 33.78 -7.45 -23.15
N VAL A 119 32.63 -7.92 -22.64
CA VAL A 119 32.50 -8.68 -21.39
C VAL A 119 31.59 -9.88 -21.64
N GLN A 120 31.92 -11.03 -21.05
CA GLN A 120 31.09 -12.24 -21.06
C GLN A 120 30.77 -12.67 -19.64
N CYS A 121 29.53 -13.12 -19.41
CA CYS A 121 29.08 -13.57 -18.09
C CYS A 121 28.07 -14.72 -18.21
N ASP A 122 27.93 -15.47 -17.11
CA ASP A 122 26.85 -16.45 -16.99
C ASP A 122 25.53 -15.73 -16.68
N MET A 123 25.59 -14.75 -15.77
CA MET A 123 24.44 -13.96 -15.34
C MET A 123 24.68 -12.46 -15.54
N LEU A 124 23.78 -11.83 -16.29
CA LEU A 124 23.66 -10.38 -16.36
C LEU A 124 22.47 -9.92 -15.50
N VAL A 125 22.67 -8.93 -14.63
CA VAL A 125 21.57 -8.26 -13.92
C VAL A 125 21.50 -6.80 -14.34
N LEU A 126 20.34 -6.35 -14.81
CA LEU A 126 20.11 -4.96 -15.26
C LEU A 126 19.36 -4.15 -14.20
N GLY A 127 20.08 -3.26 -13.51
CA GLY A 127 19.60 -2.43 -12.40
C GLY A 127 20.09 -2.95 -11.06
N ALA A 128 20.56 -2.05 -10.19
CA ALA A 128 21.10 -2.40 -8.86
C ALA A 128 20.19 -1.96 -7.70
N GLY A 129 18.87 -1.93 -7.92
CA GLY A 129 17.89 -1.80 -6.83
C GLY A 129 17.82 -3.03 -5.92
N PRO A 130 16.91 -3.06 -4.91
CA PRO A 130 16.75 -4.18 -3.98
C PRO A 130 16.68 -5.54 -4.67
N GLY A 131 15.84 -5.70 -5.70
CA GLY A 131 15.80 -6.94 -6.46
C GLY A 131 17.10 -7.22 -7.22
N GLY A 132 17.67 -6.20 -7.87
CA GLY A 132 18.84 -6.35 -8.73
C GLY A 132 20.11 -6.75 -7.98
N TYR A 133 20.50 -6.03 -6.93
CA TYR A 133 21.71 -6.42 -6.20
C TYR A 133 21.53 -7.76 -5.46
N SER A 134 20.33 -8.06 -4.95
CA SER A 134 20.05 -9.36 -4.34
C SER A 134 20.14 -10.50 -5.35
N ALA A 135 19.63 -10.32 -6.56
CA ALA A 135 19.75 -11.28 -7.65
C ALA A 135 21.22 -11.49 -8.03
N ALA A 136 21.99 -10.41 -8.17
CA ALA A 136 23.40 -10.49 -8.51
C ALA A 136 24.23 -11.18 -7.42
N PHE A 137 23.97 -10.86 -6.16
CA PHE A 137 24.67 -11.47 -5.02
C PHE A 137 24.32 -12.93 -4.88
N ARG A 138 23.02 -13.27 -4.96
CA ARG A 138 22.58 -14.67 -4.92
C ARG A 138 23.14 -15.47 -6.09
N SER A 139 23.22 -14.88 -7.28
CA SER A 139 23.79 -15.54 -8.46
C SER A 139 25.28 -15.84 -8.29
N ALA A 140 26.04 -14.88 -7.74
CA ALA A 140 27.44 -15.08 -7.41
C ALA A 140 27.63 -16.14 -6.30
N ASP A 141 26.75 -16.14 -5.28
CA ASP A 141 26.76 -17.14 -4.20
C ASP A 141 26.44 -18.56 -4.73
N LEU A 142 25.73 -18.66 -5.87
CA LEU A 142 25.46 -19.90 -6.61
C LEU A 142 26.57 -20.27 -7.61
N GLY A 143 27.66 -19.51 -7.66
CA GLY A 143 28.85 -19.80 -8.48
C GLY A 143 28.82 -19.26 -9.90
N MET A 144 27.83 -18.43 -10.27
CA MET A 144 27.76 -17.83 -11.60
C MET A 144 28.70 -16.63 -11.72
N ASN A 145 29.45 -16.55 -12.84
CA ASN A 145 30.16 -15.32 -13.19
C ASN A 145 29.12 -14.23 -13.50
N THR A 146 29.03 -13.22 -12.64
CA THR A 146 27.91 -12.28 -12.61
C THR A 146 28.35 -10.84 -12.93
N VAL A 147 27.65 -10.22 -13.88
CA VAL A 147 27.78 -8.79 -14.22
C VAL A 147 26.53 -8.05 -13.77
N LEU A 148 26.70 -6.97 -13.02
CA LEU A 148 25.62 -6.08 -12.58
C LEU A 148 25.75 -4.73 -13.31
N VAL A 149 24.74 -4.35 -14.08
CA VAL A 149 24.71 -3.07 -14.82
C VAL A 149 23.85 -2.07 -14.06
N GLU A 150 24.42 -0.91 -13.73
CA GLU A 150 23.70 0.17 -13.04
C GLU A 150 24.11 1.51 -13.67
N ARG A 151 23.14 2.39 -13.93
CA ARG A 151 23.43 3.68 -14.57
C ARG A 151 24.02 4.69 -13.59
N PHE A 152 23.69 4.59 -12.30
CA PHE A 152 24.21 5.46 -11.25
C PHE A 152 25.51 4.93 -10.62
N ALA A 153 26.22 5.79 -9.90
CA ALA A 153 27.48 5.43 -9.25
C ALA A 153 27.29 4.57 -7.99
N THR A 154 26.09 4.54 -7.42
CA THR A 154 25.77 3.83 -6.18
C THR A 154 24.79 2.69 -6.42
N LEU A 155 24.98 1.59 -5.66
CA LEU A 155 24.04 0.47 -5.63
C LEU A 155 22.88 0.76 -4.67
N GLY A 156 21.88 -0.13 -4.65
CA GLY A 156 20.70 -0.07 -3.78
C GLY A 156 19.48 0.62 -4.41
N GLY A 157 19.65 1.21 -5.59
CA GLY A 157 18.59 1.81 -6.41
C GLY A 157 17.73 2.82 -5.66
N VAL A 158 16.44 2.91 -6.04
CA VAL A 158 15.49 3.88 -5.47
C VAL A 158 15.37 3.72 -3.95
N CYS A 159 15.14 2.50 -3.47
CA CYS A 159 14.85 2.25 -2.05
C CYS A 159 15.95 2.75 -1.12
N LEU A 160 17.23 2.50 -1.45
CA LEU A 160 18.34 2.93 -0.61
C LEU A 160 18.67 4.41 -0.81
N ASN A 161 18.69 4.91 -2.05
CA ASN A 161 19.26 6.22 -2.34
C ASN A 161 18.23 7.36 -2.21
N VAL A 162 16.98 7.14 -2.64
CA VAL A 162 15.95 8.19 -2.84
C VAL A 162 14.54 7.69 -2.48
N GLY A 163 14.43 6.81 -1.49
CA GLY A 163 13.19 6.14 -1.14
C GLY A 163 13.16 5.69 0.33
N CYS A 164 13.00 4.38 0.56
CA CYS A 164 12.81 3.76 1.87
C CYS A 164 13.76 4.26 2.96
N ILE A 165 15.08 4.24 2.72
CA ILE A 165 16.07 4.52 3.76
C ILE A 165 16.11 6.00 4.15
N PRO A 166 16.25 6.96 3.22
CA PRO A 166 16.21 8.38 3.59
C PRO A 166 14.86 8.82 4.16
N SER A 167 13.74 8.32 3.65
CA SER A 167 12.41 8.66 4.21
C SER A 167 12.27 8.18 5.65
N LYS A 168 12.65 6.93 5.95
CA LYS A 168 12.54 6.36 7.31
C LYS A 168 13.51 7.03 8.28
N ALA A 169 14.70 7.41 7.83
CA ALA A 169 15.63 8.19 8.64
C ALA A 169 15.05 9.55 9.05
N LEU A 170 14.36 10.25 8.12
CA LEU A 170 13.71 11.53 8.41
C LEU A 170 12.43 11.36 9.26
N LEU A 171 11.63 10.33 8.98
CA LEU A 171 10.43 9.99 9.76
C LEU A 171 10.78 9.67 11.21
N HIS A 172 11.88 8.95 11.46
CA HIS A 172 12.35 8.70 12.83
C HIS A 172 12.67 10.00 13.57
N VAL A 173 13.36 10.96 12.93
CA VAL A 173 13.62 12.28 13.53
C VAL A 173 12.31 13.02 13.79
N ALA A 174 11.36 12.98 12.86
CA ALA A 174 10.05 13.60 13.04
C ALA A 174 9.28 12.98 14.22
N ALA A 175 9.26 11.65 14.33
CA ALA A 175 8.62 10.94 15.44
C ALA A 175 9.21 11.36 16.80
N VAL A 176 10.54 11.44 16.93
CA VAL A 176 11.19 11.89 18.17
C VAL A 176 10.82 13.35 18.51
N ILE A 177 10.75 14.24 17.52
CA ILE A 177 10.30 15.63 17.75
C ILE A 177 8.86 15.65 18.30
N ASP A 178 7.96 14.92 17.65
CA ASP A 178 6.55 14.87 18.06
C ASP A 178 6.37 14.21 19.44
N GLU A 179 7.12 13.15 19.74
CA GLU A 179 7.15 12.51 21.06
C GLU A 179 7.62 13.48 22.15
N THR A 180 8.74 14.19 21.93
CA THR A 180 9.23 15.16 22.93
C THR A 180 8.24 16.28 23.21
N ALA A 181 7.45 16.69 22.21
CA ALA A 181 6.39 17.67 22.40
C ALA A 181 5.23 17.11 23.25
N SER A 182 4.87 15.83 23.05
CA SER A 182 3.80 15.17 23.81
C SER A 182 4.15 14.91 25.29
N MET A 183 5.45 14.77 25.62
CA MET A 183 5.90 14.50 27.00
C MET A 183 5.53 15.58 28.02
N ALA A 184 5.17 16.78 27.57
CA ALA A 184 4.71 17.85 28.46
C ALA A 184 3.46 17.42 29.27
N ASP A 185 2.57 16.62 28.67
CA ASP A 185 1.37 16.09 29.34
C ASP A 185 1.70 15.01 30.39
N HIS A 186 2.95 14.53 30.40
CA HIS A 186 3.48 13.59 31.39
C HIS A 186 4.39 14.27 32.42
N GLY A 187 4.44 15.61 32.43
CA GLY A 187 5.24 16.39 33.36
C GLY A 187 6.72 16.52 32.97
N VAL A 188 7.12 16.15 31.75
CA VAL A 188 8.48 16.31 31.24
C VAL A 188 8.49 17.32 30.09
N THR A 189 8.91 18.54 30.36
CA THR A 189 8.88 19.63 29.38
C THR A 189 10.24 19.83 28.70
N PHE A 190 10.22 19.86 27.37
CA PHE A 190 11.36 20.28 26.55
C PHE A 190 11.07 21.65 25.92
N GLY A 191 12.14 22.40 25.59
CA GLY A 191 11.99 23.57 24.71
C GLY A 191 11.73 23.13 23.27
N LYS A 192 11.17 24.02 22.43
CA LYS A 192 11.05 23.75 20.99
C LYS A 192 12.44 23.49 20.39
N PRO A 193 12.62 22.43 19.57
CA PRO A 193 13.92 22.14 18.99
C PRO A 193 14.36 23.23 18.03
N GLN A 194 15.67 23.54 18.03
CA GLN A 194 16.28 24.33 16.98
C GLN A 194 16.67 23.39 15.85
N ILE A 195 16.04 23.55 14.68
CA ILE A 195 16.23 22.67 13.53
C ILE A 195 17.31 23.25 12.62
N ASP A 196 18.42 22.53 12.51
CA ASP A 196 19.47 22.75 11.52
C ASP A 196 19.25 21.79 10.34
N ILE A 197 18.66 22.30 9.26
CA ILE A 197 18.27 21.49 8.09
C ILE A 197 19.50 20.89 7.41
N ASP A 198 20.63 21.60 7.39
CA ASP A 198 21.84 21.12 6.74
C ASP A 198 22.42 19.93 7.51
N LYS A 199 22.47 19.98 8.85
CA LYS A 199 22.86 18.83 9.67
C LYS A 199 21.89 17.65 9.55
N LEU A 200 20.59 17.91 9.45
CA LEU A 200 19.60 16.85 9.23
C LEU A 200 19.80 16.18 7.87
N ARG A 201 20.07 16.97 6.82
CA ARG A 201 20.41 16.46 5.49
C ARG A 201 21.69 15.64 5.52
N GLU A 202 22.75 16.14 6.17
CA GLU A 202 24.02 15.43 6.34
C GLU A 202 23.86 14.09 7.08
N TYR A 203 23.04 14.03 8.13
CA TYR A 203 22.71 12.79 8.83
C TYR A 203 22.08 11.76 7.89
N LYS A 204 21.03 12.16 7.16
CA LYS A 204 20.37 11.31 6.15
C LYS A 204 21.38 10.80 5.11
N ASP A 205 22.21 11.69 4.57
CA ASP A 205 23.21 11.34 3.56
C ASP A 205 24.30 10.41 4.11
N LYS A 206 24.68 10.56 5.38
CA LYS A 206 25.61 9.66 6.06
C LYS A 206 25.02 8.24 6.19
N VAL A 207 23.73 8.11 6.47
CA VAL A 207 23.04 6.80 6.50
C VAL A 207 23.08 6.15 5.12
N ILE A 208 22.70 6.90 4.06
CA ILE A 208 22.76 6.40 2.68
C ILE A 208 24.19 5.97 2.33
N LYS A 209 25.19 6.84 2.57
CA LYS A 209 26.61 6.58 2.26
C LYS A 209 27.15 5.33 2.95
N LYS A 210 26.80 5.12 4.22
CA LYS A 210 27.22 3.93 4.98
C LYS A 210 26.70 2.65 4.29
N MET A 211 25.42 2.65 3.95
CA MET A 211 24.76 1.49 3.35
C MET A 211 25.23 1.23 1.91
N THR A 212 25.38 2.27 1.09
CA THR A 212 25.88 2.13 -0.29
C THR A 212 27.34 1.65 -0.30
N THR A 213 28.18 2.14 0.62
CA THR A 213 29.55 1.62 0.81
C THR A 213 29.55 0.14 1.17
N GLY A 214 28.63 -0.28 2.05
CA GLY A 214 28.44 -1.69 2.41
C GLY A 214 28.07 -2.55 1.21
N LEU A 215 27.11 -2.12 0.37
CA LEU A 215 26.73 -2.83 -0.86
C LEU A 215 27.91 -2.97 -1.84
N SER A 216 28.67 -1.89 -2.07
CA SER A 216 29.86 -1.94 -2.93
C SER A 216 30.93 -2.89 -2.39
N GLY A 217 31.12 -2.91 -1.06
CA GLY A 217 32.00 -3.87 -0.40
C GLY A 217 31.55 -5.33 -0.60
N MET A 218 30.25 -5.59 -0.45
CA MET A 218 29.67 -6.93 -0.67
C MET A 218 29.74 -7.38 -2.12
N ALA A 219 29.50 -6.49 -3.09
CA ALA A 219 29.67 -6.79 -4.51
C ALA A 219 31.11 -7.22 -4.82
N LYS A 220 32.09 -6.48 -4.29
CA LYS A 220 33.52 -6.81 -4.44
C LYS A 220 33.87 -8.14 -3.77
N ALA A 221 33.38 -8.39 -2.55
CA ALA A 221 33.64 -9.64 -1.83
C ALA A 221 33.10 -10.87 -2.59
N ARG A 222 31.96 -10.71 -3.27
CA ARG A 222 31.34 -11.74 -4.14
C ARG A 222 31.90 -11.78 -5.56
N LYS A 223 32.88 -10.92 -5.89
CA LYS A 223 33.46 -10.80 -7.24
C LYS A 223 32.43 -10.50 -8.33
N VAL A 224 31.35 -9.78 -7.98
CA VAL A 224 30.38 -9.27 -8.96
C VAL A 224 31.03 -8.12 -9.73
N ASN A 225 31.04 -8.21 -11.05
CA ASN A 225 31.54 -7.14 -11.91
C ASN A 225 30.46 -6.07 -12.11
N VAL A 226 30.62 -4.91 -11.46
CA VAL A 226 29.70 -3.79 -11.61
C VAL A 226 30.13 -2.93 -12.81
N VAL A 227 29.25 -2.83 -13.82
CA VAL A 227 29.47 -2.00 -15.00
C VAL A 227 28.54 -0.79 -14.93
N GLN A 228 29.12 0.40 -14.82
CA GLN A 228 28.34 1.63 -14.74
C GLN A 228 27.94 2.12 -16.14
N GLY A 229 26.64 2.30 -16.36
CA GLY A 229 26.08 2.90 -17.58
C GLY A 229 24.62 2.52 -17.85
N ILE A 230 24.05 3.13 -18.88
CA ILE A 230 22.69 2.85 -19.34
C ILE A 230 22.72 1.58 -20.18
N GLY A 231 22.10 0.52 -19.67
CA GLY A 231 21.95 -0.75 -20.37
C GLY A 231 20.73 -0.79 -21.31
N GLN A 232 20.93 -1.21 -22.55
CA GLN A 232 19.86 -1.49 -23.51
C GLN A 232 20.12 -2.81 -24.23
N PHE A 233 19.08 -3.63 -24.40
CA PHE A 233 19.22 -4.88 -25.16
C PHE A 233 19.48 -4.57 -26.63
N VAL A 234 20.43 -5.29 -27.22
CA VAL A 234 20.77 -5.22 -28.65
C VAL A 234 20.56 -6.56 -29.37
N GLY A 235 20.23 -7.61 -28.63
CA GLY A 235 19.82 -8.93 -29.11
C GLY A 235 19.41 -9.82 -27.94
N ALA A 236 19.05 -11.08 -28.22
CA ALA A 236 18.57 -12.04 -27.20
C ALA A 236 19.62 -12.38 -26.11
N ASN A 237 20.91 -12.19 -26.38
CA ASN A 237 22.03 -12.55 -25.49
C ASN A 237 23.06 -11.43 -25.32
N HIS A 238 22.72 -10.20 -25.72
CA HIS A 238 23.65 -9.07 -25.70
C HIS A 238 22.97 -7.79 -25.17
N LEU A 239 23.66 -7.12 -24.25
CA LEU A 239 23.29 -5.81 -23.71
C LEU A 239 24.41 -4.81 -24.04
N GLU A 240 24.06 -3.69 -24.67
CA GLU A 240 24.97 -2.55 -24.81
C GLU A 240 24.83 -1.64 -23.58
N VAL A 241 25.95 -1.27 -22.99
CA VAL A 241 26.04 -0.38 -21.84
C VAL A 241 26.72 0.91 -22.28
N THR A 242 25.98 2.02 -22.26
CA THR A 242 26.52 3.36 -22.58
C THR A 242 26.88 4.08 -21.29
N ALA A 243 28.16 4.39 -21.10
CA ALA A 243 28.65 5.16 -19.95
C ALA A 243 28.33 6.66 -20.09
N ALA A 244 28.56 7.42 -19.02
CA ALA A 244 28.29 8.86 -18.98
C ALA A 244 29.12 9.68 -19.98
N ASP A 245 30.31 9.19 -20.36
CA ASP A 245 31.17 9.81 -21.38
C ASP A 245 30.79 9.42 -22.82
N GLY A 246 29.71 8.64 -22.99
CA GLY A 246 29.24 8.13 -24.28
C GLY A 246 29.97 6.89 -24.78
N SER A 247 31.00 6.40 -24.07
CA SER A 247 31.65 5.13 -24.40
C SER A 247 30.68 3.95 -24.24
N LYS A 248 30.85 2.94 -25.09
CA LYS A 248 29.95 1.78 -25.15
C LYS A 248 30.71 0.50 -24.86
N LYS A 249 30.10 -0.40 -24.10
CA LYS A 249 30.56 -1.77 -23.88
C LYS A 249 29.43 -2.74 -24.16
N THR A 250 29.72 -3.84 -24.83
CA THR A 250 28.77 -4.92 -25.05
C THR A 250 29.02 -6.04 -24.04
N VAL A 251 27.99 -6.40 -23.28
CA VAL A 251 28.00 -7.55 -22.38
C VAL A 251 27.21 -8.69 -23.03
N GLN A 252 27.89 -9.80 -23.29
CA GLN A 252 27.25 -11.06 -23.69
C GLN A 252 26.92 -11.88 -22.44
N PHE A 253 25.74 -12.49 -22.43
CA PHE A 253 25.24 -13.24 -21.28
C PHE A 253 24.59 -14.56 -21.68
N LYS A 254 24.71 -15.57 -20.82
CA LYS A 254 23.92 -16.80 -20.94
C LYS A 254 22.49 -16.58 -20.46
N GLN A 255 22.33 -15.95 -19.30
CA GLN A 255 21.04 -15.59 -18.72
C GLN A 255 21.02 -14.14 -18.25
N ALA A 256 19.84 -13.53 -18.20
CA ALA A 256 19.66 -12.16 -17.74
C ALA A 256 18.50 -12.02 -16.75
N ILE A 257 18.67 -11.17 -15.74
CA ILE A 257 17.61 -10.75 -14.82
C ILE A 257 17.39 -9.24 -14.99
N ILE A 258 16.19 -8.86 -15.43
CA ILE A 258 15.77 -7.47 -15.58
C ILE A 258 15.24 -6.95 -14.25
N ALA A 259 15.94 -6.00 -13.64
CA ALA A 259 15.59 -5.34 -12.38
C ALA A 259 15.56 -3.81 -12.52
N ALA A 260 15.08 -3.32 -13.67
CA ALA A 260 15.11 -1.90 -14.06
C ALA A 260 14.13 -1.00 -13.28
N GLY A 261 13.33 -1.58 -12.38
CA GLY A 261 12.46 -0.87 -11.45
C GLY A 261 11.39 0.02 -12.11
N SER A 262 11.09 1.13 -11.44
CA SER A 262 10.04 2.09 -11.81
C SER A 262 10.56 3.54 -11.78
N SER A 263 9.73 4.51 -12.15
CA SER A 263 9.99 5.95 -12.05
C SER A 263 8.72 6.70 -11.65
N VAL A 264 8.86 7.93 -11.13
CA VAL A 264 7.72 8.78 -10.79
C VAL A 264 6.86 9.03 -12.05
N VAL A 265 5.54 9.04 -11.87
CA VAL A 265 4.60 9.44 -12.92
C VAL A 265 4.64 10.95 -13.07
N ASN A 266 4.92 11.44 -14.28
CA ASN A 266 4.83 12.87 -14.60
C ASN A 266 3.44 13.20 -15.17
N LEU A 267 2.85 14.31 -14.73
CA LEU A 267 1.59 14.81 -15.26
C LEU A 267 1.90 15.87 -16.34
N PRO A 268 1.48 15.68 -17.61
CA PRO A 268 1.92 16.53 -18.73
C PRO A 268 1.61 18.02 -18.60
N PHE A 269 0.61 18.40 -17.80
CA PHE A 269 0.19 19.80 -17.62
C PHE A 269 0.96 20.52 -16.49
N VAL A 270 1.80 19.81 -15.73
CA VAL A 270 2.57 20.39 -14.63
C VAL A 270 3.87 20.98 -15.18
N PRO A 271 4.15 22.28 -14.97
CA PRO A 271 5.36 22.91 -15.47
C PRO A 271 6.60 22.48 -14.66
N GLU A 272 7.77 22.63 -15.28
CA GLU A 272 9.04 22.50 -14.57
C GLU A 272 9.30 23.76 -13.72
N ASP A 273 9.41 23.59 -12.40
CA ASP A 273 9.78 24.64 -11.45
C ASP A 273 10.48 23.98 -10.25
N PRO A 274 11.57 24.54 -9.68
CA PRO A 274 12.28 23.94 -8.55
C PRO A 274 11.44 23.76 -7.27
N ARG A 275 10.30 24.45 -7.15
CA ARG A 275 9.31 24.32 -6.07
C ARG A 275 8.32 23.19 -6.29
N ILE A 276 8.25 22.64 -7.51
CA ILE A 276 7.48 21.44 -7.83
C ILE A 276 8.45 20.26 -7.78
N VAL A 277 8.29 19.40 -6.79
CA VAL A 277 9.23 18.30 -6.50
C VAL A 277 8.54 16.96 -6.61
N ASP A 278 9.29 15.93 -6.97
CA ASP A 278 8.90 14.55 -6.72
C ASP A 278 9.40 14.10 -5.34
N SER A 279 9.26 12.80 -5.02
CA SER A 279 9.80 12.24 -3.78
C SER A 279 11.31 12.43 -3.63
N THR A 280 12.07 12.46 -4.73
CA THR A 280 13.52 12.69 -4.68
C THR A 280 13.81 14.12 -4.25
N GLY A 281 13.16 15.10 -4.89
CA GLY A 281 13.33 16.52 -4.54
C GLY A 281 12.88 16.84 -3.11
N ALA A 282 11.83 16.19 -2.60
CA ALA A 282 11.43 16.28 -1.20
C ALA A 282 12.52 15.71 -0.24
N LEU A 283 13.15 14.59 -0.60
CA LEU A 283 14.20 13.97 0.22
C LEU A 283 15.55 14.71 0.17
N GLU A 284 15.75 15.65 -0.75
CA GLU A 284 16.90 16.57 -0.74
C GLU A 284 16.81 17.57 0.43
N LEU A 285 15.61 17.80 0.96
CA LEU A 285 15.35 18.67 2.11
C LEU A 285 15.98 20.06 1.93
N ARG A 286 15.80 20.68 0.75
CA ARG A 286 16.42 21.98 0.40
C ARG A 286 16.00 23.12 1.31
N GLN A 287 14.74 23.11 1.75
CA GLN A 287 14.12 24.08 2.65
C GLN A 287 12.88 23.48 3.29
N VAL A 288 12.36 24.12 4.34
CA VAL A 288 11.01 23.84 4.88
C VAL A 288 10.05 24.91 4.34
N PRO A 289 9.08 24.55 3.47
CA PRO A 289 8.05 25.48 3.00
C PRO A 289 7.10 25.89 4.14
N LYS A 290 6.44 27.06 4.03
CA LYS A 290 5.37 27.40 4.99
C LYS A 290 4.09 26.64 4.67
N ARG A 291 3.75 26.54 3.39
CA ARG A 291 2.63 25.74 2.87
C ARG A 291 3.11 24.79 1.77
N MET A 292 2.75 23.53 1.92
CA MET A 292 3.08 22.47 0.98
C MET A 292 1.81 21.76 0.51
N LEU A 293 1.64 21.60 -0.80
CA LEU A 293 0.62 20.73 -1.37
C LEU A 293 1.22 19.35 -1.67
N VAL A 294 0.51 18.29 -1.31
CA VAL A 294 0.79 16.93 -1.74
C VAL A 294 -0.27 16.50 -2.75
N ILE A 295 0.15 16.23 -3.99
CA ILE A 295 -0.72 15.69 -5.04
C ILE A 295 -0.58 14.16 -5.06
N GLY A 296 -1.62 13.48 -4.57
CA GLY A 296 -1.67 12.03 -4.36
C GLY A 296 -1.68 11.69 -2.87
N GLY A 297 -2.75 11.04 -2.42
CA GLY A 297 -3.01 10.60 -1.04
C GLY A 297 -2.42 9.23 -0.70
N GLY A 298 -1.42 8.77 -1.46
CA GLY A 298 -0.72 7.51 -1.23
C GLY A 298 0.36 7.59 -0.15
N ILE A 299 0.88 6.43 0.27
CA ILE A 299 1.85 6.28 1.36
C ILE A 299 3.03 7.25 1.24
N ILE A 300 3.68 7.32 0.08
CA ILE A 300 4.88 8.16 -0.14
C ILE A 300 4.58 9.64 0.15
N GLY A 301 3.44 10.14 -0.35
CA GLY A 301 3.03 11.52 -0.13
C GLY A 301 2.77 11.83 1.34
N LEU A 302 2.10 10.91 2.04
CA LEU A 302 1.75 11.07 3.45
C LEU A 302 2.94 10.91 4.41
N GLU A 303 3.90 10.04 4.08
CA GLU A 303 5.18 9.96 4.78
C GLU A 303 5.94 11.28 4.69
N MET A 304 6.03 11.87 3.48
CA MET A 304 6.69 13.17 3.30
C MET A 304 5.90 14.31 3.96
N ALA A 305 4.57 14.30 3.89
CA ALA A 305 3.72 15.24 4.61
C ALA A 305 4.00 15.21 6.12
N THR A 306 4.17 14.02 6.70
CA THR A 306 4.48 13.85 8.12
C THR A 306 5.82 14.53 8.46
N VAL A 307 6.89 14.23 7.71
CA VAL A 307 8.21 14.85 7.91
C VAL A 307 8.12 16.36 7.81
N TYR A 308 7.59 16.90 6.71
CA TYR A 308 7.54 18.33 6.47
C TYR A 308 6.64 19.06 7.46
N SER A 309 5.54 18.44 7.88
CA SER A 309 4.66 19.01 8.89
C SER A 309 5.36 19.16 10.24
N THR A 310 6.05 18.12 10.70
CA THR A 310 6.82 18.17 11.96
C THR A 310 7.94 19.21 11.91
N LEU A 311 8.56 19.42 10.74
CA LEU A 311 9.57 20.46 10.54
C LEU A 311 8.97 21.89 10.48
N GLY A 312 7.64 22.02 10.37
CA GLY A 312 6.91 23.29 10.48
C GLY A 312 6.04 23.68 9.29
N ALA A 313 5.94 22.86 8.24
CA ALA A 313 5.07 23.14 7.10
C ALA A 313 3.58 22.89 7.44
N ARG A 314 2.69 23.70 6.88
CA ARG A 314 1.25 23.38 6.80
C ARG A 314 0.96 22.62 5.52
N ILE A 315 0.21 21.53 5.63
CA ILE A 315 0.02 20.60 4.51
C ILE A 315 -1.41 20.69 3.97
N ASP A 316 -1.55 20.75 2.65
CA ASP A 316 -2.76 20.34 1.95
C ASP A 316 -2.48 19.04 1.21
N VAL A 317 -3.46 18.14 1.14
CA VAL A 317 -3.37 16.93 0.31
C VAL A 317 -4.57 16.84 -0.62
N VAL A 318 -4.32 16.51 -1.88
CA VAL A 318 -5.36 16.26 -2.89
C VAL A 318 -5.27 14.82 -3.38
N GLU A 319 -6.40 14.14 -3.41
CA GLU A 319 -6.56 12.76 -3.87
C GLU A 319 -7.81 12.67 -4.75
N MET A 320 -7.64 12.07 -5.92
CA MET A 320 -8.74 11.89 -6.89
C MET A 320 -9.70 10.79 -6.44
N MET A 321 -9.21 9.78 -5.70
CA MET A 321 -10.01 8.70 -5.14
C MET A 321 -10.76 9.16 -3.88
N ASP A 322 -11.63 8.27 -3.38
CA ASP A 322 -12.53 8.54 -2.25
C ASP A 322 -11.83 8.65 -0.89
N GLY A 323 -10.60 8.17 -0.76
CA GLY A 323 -9.86 8.18 0.49
C GLY A 323 -8.34 8.14 0.31
N LEU A 324 -7.65 8.39 1.41
CA LEU A 324 -6.20 8.29 1.52
C LEU A 324 -5.76 6.82 1.69
N MET A 325 -4.46 6.54 1.50
CA MET A 325 -3.85 5.21 1.66
C MET A 325 -4.66 4.09 0.98
N GLN A 326 -4.94 4.25 -0.31
CA GLN A 326 -5.69 3.28 -1.10
C GLN A 326 -5.08 1.87 -0.97
N GLY A 327 -5.93 0.88 -0.70
CA GLY A 327 -5.55 -0.51 -0.42
C GLY A 327 -5.53 -0.89 1.07
N ALA A 328 -5.41 0.07 2.00
CA ALA A 328 -5.62 -0.20 3.43
C ALA A 328 -7.11 -0.18 3.78
N ASP A 329 -7.54 -0.93 4.80
CA ASP A 329 -8.93 -0.85 5.27
C ASP A 329 -9.26 0.53 5.85
N ARG A 330 -10.48 0.99 5.62
CA ARG A 330 -10.93 2.35 5.99
C ARG A 330 -10.93 2.62 7.49
N ASP A 331 -11.13 1.59 8.32
CA ASP A 331 -11.09 1.72 9.78
C ASP A 331 -9.70 2.12 10.29
N MET A 332 -8.63 1.57 9.71
CA MET A 332 -7.25 1.95 10.02
C MET A 332 -6.95 3.37 9.58
N VAL A 333 -7.34 3.72 8.35
CA VAL A 333 -7.12 5.05 7.78
C VAL A 333 -7.86 6.11 8.58
N LYS A 334 -9.05 5.80 9.13
CA LYS A 334 -9.80 6.70 10.00
C LYS A 334 -9.05 7.03 11.29
N VAL A 335 -8.42 6.04 11.93
CA VAL A 335 -7.58 6.26 13.12
C VAL A 335 -6.39 7.17 12.76
N TRP A 336 -5.66 6.82 11.71
CA TRP A 336 -4.53 7.63 11.25
C TRP A 336 -4.95 9.06 10.90
N GLN A 337 -6.05 9.23 10.16
CA GLN A 337 -6.50 10.55 9.71
C GLN A 337 -6.88 11.43 10.88
N LYS A 338 -7.66 10.91 11.85
CA LYS A 338 -8.06 11.62 13.07
C LYS A 338 -6.83 12.08 13.87
N PHE A 339 -5.82 11.22 14.03
CA PHE A 339 -4.59 11.56 14.75
C PHE A 339 -3.79 12.67 14.04
N ASN A 340 -3.84 12.70 12.70
CA ASN A 340 -3.05 13.61 11.88
C ASN A 340 -3.80 14.87 11.41
N GLU A 341 -5.07 15.07 11.75
CA GLU A 341 -5.85 16.26 11.36
C GLU A 341 -5.10 17.57 11.65
N LYS A 342 -4.41 17.63 12.80
CA LYS A 342 -3.58 18.78 13.21
C LYS A 342 -2.50 19.18 12.20
N ARG A 343 -2.07 18.29 11.30
CA ARG A 343 -1.01 18.53 10.30
C ARG A 343 -1.52 19.23 9.05
N PHE A 344 -2.81 19.06 8.74
CA PHE A 344 -3.41 19.47 7.47
C PHE A 344 -4.25 20.74 7.63
N ASP A 345 -4.21 21.63 6.63
CA ASP A 345 -5.25 22.66 6.49
C ASP A 345 -6.43 22.10 5.68
N LYS A 346 -6.17 21.28 4.64
CA LYS A 346 -7.18 20.60 3.85
C LYS A 346 -6.79 19.17 3.46
N VAL A 347 -7.75 18.25 3.59
CA VAL A 347 -7.72 16.92 2.98
C VAL A 347 -8.80 16.86 1.91
N MET A 348 -8.40 16.91 0.64
CA MET A 348 -9.29 17.02 -0.52
C MET A 348 -9.37 15.67 -1.25
N THR A 349 -10.26 14.78 -0.81
CA THR A 349 -10.57 13.54 -1.54
C THR A 349 -11.58 13.81 -2.66
N LYS A 350 -11.72 12.85 -3.58
CA LYS A 350 -12.56 12.98 -4.78
C LYS A 350 -12.33 14.30 -5.51
N THR A 351 -11.09 14.78 -5.54
CA THR A 351 -10.72 16.08 -6.10
C THR A 351 -9.51 15.90 -7.01
N LYS A 352 -9.56 16.45 -8.21
CA LYS A 352 -8.47 16.40 -9.20
C LYS A 352 -7.79 17.76 -9.31
N THR A 353 -6.48 17.74 -9.54
CA THR A 353 -5.73 18.93 -9.95
C THR A 353 -5.89 19.14 -11.45
N VAL A 354 -6.29 20.34 -11.86
CA VAL A 354 -6.55 20.65 -13.29
C VAL A 354 -5.64 21.71 -13.89
N ALA A 355 -5.02 22.55 -13.06
CA ALA A 355 -4.00 23.49 -13.51
C ALA A 355 -2.94 23.68 -12.42
N VAL A 356 -1.68 23.85 -12.86
CA VAL A 356 -0.55 24.22 -12.01
C VAL A 356 0.22 25.33 -12.71
N GLU A 357 0.31 26.49 -12.05
CA GLU A 357 0.91 27.71 -12.59
C GLU A 357 2.03 28.16 -11.65
N ALA A 358 3.25 28.29 -12.19
CA ALA A 358 4.37 28.85 -11.44
C ALA A 358 4.28 30.38 -11.44
N LEU A 359 4.01 30.97 -10.28
CA LEU A 359 3.98 32.42 -10.06
C LEU A 359 5.21 32.88 -9.29
N ALA A 360 5.43 34.19 -9.19
CA ALA A 360 6.55 34.75 -8.43
C ALA A 360 6.39 34.46 -6.93
N GLU A 361 5.16 34.57 -6.42
CA GLU A 361 4.79 34.38 -5.01
C GLU A 361 4.68 32.91 -4.59
N GLY A 362 4.58 31.97 -5.53
CA GLY A 362 4.41 30.54 -5.24
C GLY A 362 3.87 29.75 -6.42
N ILE A 363 3.49 28.51 -6.17
CA ILE A 363 2.85 27.64 -7.16
C ILE A 363 1.35 27.69 -6.93
N LYS A 364 0.62 28.25 -7.91
CA LYS A 364 -0.83 28.30 -7.89
C LYS A 364 -1.39 27.01 -8.47
N VAL A 365 -2.31 26.38 -7.75
CA VAL A 365 -2.93 25.11 -8.13
C VAL A 365 -4.44 25.26 -8.14
N THR A 366 -5.06 24.81 -9.24
CA THR A 366 -6.51 24.81 -9.42
C THR A 366 -7.05 23.39 -9.32
N PHE A 367 -8.17 23.26 -8.62
CA PHE A 367 -8.81 21.99 -8.32
C PHE A 367 -10.22 21.90 -8.93
N GLU A 368 -10.65 20.69 -9.24
CA GLU A 368 -12.03 20.37 -9.63
C GLU A 368 -12.49 19.11 -8.91
N GLY A 369 -13.80 18.98 -8.68
CA GLY A 369 -14.38 17.72 -8.20
C GLY A 369 -14.10 16.58 -9.20
N ALA A 370 -13.81 15.40 -8.69
CA ALA A 370 -13.69 14.18 -9.49
C ALA A 370 -15.05 13.76 -10.08
N ASP A 371 -16.14 14.17 -9.44
CA ASP A 371 -17.51 14.06 -9.92
C ASP A 371 -18.31 15.36 -9.64
N PRO A 372 -19.47 15.58 -10.29
CA PRO A 372 -20.25 16.83 -10.15
C PRO A 372 -20.80 17.12 -8.76
N SER A 373 -20.82 16.14 -7.84
CA SER A 373 -21.32 16.33 -6.47
C SER A 373 -20.25 16.88 -5.53
N VAL A 374 -18.97 16.86 -5.94
CA VAL A 374 -17.84 17.32 -5.12
C VAL A 374 -17.52 18.77 -5.44
N THR A 375 -17.67 19.64 -4.44
CA THR A 375 -17.26 21.04 -4.56
C THR A 375 -15.76 21.16 -4.25
N ALA A 376 -14.97 21.49 -5.26
CA ALA A 376 -13.54 21.75 -5.08
C ALA A 376 -13.30 23.15 -4.49
N PRO A 377 -12.20 23.36 -3.75
CA PRO A 377 -11.84 24.68 -3.26
C PRO A 377 -11.35 25.59 -4.39
N GLU A 378 -11.47 26.90 -4.17
CA GLU A 378 -10.86 27.93 -5.01
C GLU A 378 -9.34 27.69 -5.19
N PRO A 379 -8.73 28.16 -6.29
CA PRO A 379 -7.30 28.04 -6.52
C PRO A 379 -6.46 28.48 -5.32
N GLN A 380 -5.43 27.71 -4.99
CA GLN A 380 -4.57 27.94 -3.82
C GLN A 380 -3.12 28.15 -4.26
N VAL A 381 -2.35 28.92 -3.48
CA VAL A 381 -0.91 29.15 -3.70
C VAL A 381 -0.09 28.44 -2.61
N TYR A 382 0.94 27.73 -3.04
CA TYR A 382 1.84 26.94 -2.19
C TYR A 382 3.30 27.34 -2.39
N ASP A 383 4.13 27.23 -1.35
CA ASP A 383 5.58 27.45 -1.48
C ASP A 383 6.27 26.26 -2.14
N MET A 384 5.67 25.06 -2.02
CA MET A 384 6.16 23.81 -2.59
C MET A 384 4.99 22.88 -2.93
N VAL A 385 5.12 22.15 -4.04
CA VAL A 385 4.17 21.09 -4.44
C VAL A 385 4.93 19.78 -4.58
N LEU A 386 4.48 18.74 -3.88
CA LEU A 386 4.98 17.38 -4.01
C LEU A 386 4.08 16.56 -4.94
N MET A 387 4.67 16.11 -6.03
CA MET A 387 4.07 15.17 -6.98
C MET A 387 4.25 13.73 -6.48
N ALA A 388 3.20 13.15 -5.91
CA ALA A 388 3.18 11.80 -5.33
C ALA A 388 2.06 10.91 -5.90
N VAL A 389 1.69 11.11 -7.17
CA VAL A 389 0.57 10.42 -7.87
C VAL A 389 0.85 8.97 -8.29
N GLY A 390 1.99 8.41 -7.87
CA GLY A 390 2.37 7.03 -8.14
C GLY A 390 3.58 6.87 -9.04
N ARG A 391 3.85 5.62 -9.44
CA ARG A 391 5.07 5.20 -10.15
C ARG A 391 4.72 4.33 -11.36
N SER A 392 5.52 4.45 -12.42
CA SER A 392 5.40 3.69 -13.66
C SER A 392 6.60 2.76 -13.86
N PRO A 393 6.40 1.50 -14.30
CA PRO A 393 7.49 0.56 -14.55
C PRO A 393 8.36 0.97 -15.76
N ASN A 394 9.64 0.62 -15.73
CA ASN A 394 10.62 1.02 -16.75
C ASN A 394 10.80 0.01 -17.90
N GLY A 395 9.91 -0.97 -18.09
CA GLY A 395 10.09 -2.03 -19.10
C GLY A 395 10.23 -1.52 -20.54
N LYS A 396 9.62 -0.37 -20.86
CA LYS A 396 9.75 0.28 -22.18
C LYS A 396 11.06 1.04 -22.38
N LYS A 397 11.90 1.21 -21.35
CA LYS A 397 13.10 2.07 -21.37
C LYS A 397 14.41 1.30 -21.56
N ILE A 398 14.36 -0.01 -21.74
CA ILE A 398 15.54 -0.90 -21.79
C ILE A 398 15.71 -1.62 -23.15
N ALA A 399 14.92 -1.23 -24.15
CA ALA A 399 14.87 -1.88 -25.46
C ALA A 399 14.56 -3.40 -25.40
N ALA A 400 13.76 -3.83 -24.42
CA ALA A 400 13.45 -5.25 -24.15
C ALA A 400 12.99 -6.03 -25.40
N GLY A 401 12.25 -5.38 -26.31
CA GLY A 401 11.80 -6.00 -27.55
C GLY A 401 12.94 -6.49 -28.47
N LYS A 402 14.13 -5.86 -28.42
CA LYS A 402 15.30 -6.35 -29.17
C LYS A 402 15.82 -7.70 -28.65
N ALA A 403 15.49 -8.06 -27.40
CA ALA A 403 15.77 -9.39 -26.86
C ALA A 403 14.59 -10.37 -27.04
N GLY A 404 13.49 -9.95 -27.67
CA GLY A 404 12.27 -10.75 -27.82
C GLY A 404 11.34 -10.71 -26.60
N VAL A 405 11.65 -9.89 -25.58
CA VAL A 405 10.86 -9.78 -24.36
C VAL A 405 9.62 -8.93 -24.60
N ALA A 406 8.45 -9.46 -24.25
CA ALA A 406 7.17 -8.77 -24.32
C ALA A 406 7.03 -7.77 -23.16
N VAL A 407 6.56 -6.56 -23.47
CA VAL A 407 6.30 -5.49 -22.49
C VAL A 407 4.87 -5.02 -22.69
N THR A 408 4.09 -4.99 -21.61
CA THR A 408 2.69 -4.53 -21.62
C THR A 408 2.60 -3.04 -22.02
N ASP A 409 1.40 -2.59 -22.38
CA ASP A 409 1.15 -1.18 -22.70
C ASP A 409 1.43 -0.24 -21.53
N ARG A 410 1.23 -0.72 -20.30
CA ARG A 410 1.55 0.02 -19.08
C ARG A 410 3.03 -0.02 -18.71
N GLY A 411 3.85 -0.78 -19.45
CA GLY A 411 5.31 -0.85 -19.28
C GLY A 411 5.81 -1.94 -18.34
N PHE A 412 4.92 -2.80 -17.82
CA PHE A 412 5.30 -4.00 -17.06
C PHE A 412 5.80 -5.12 -17.96
N ILE A 413 6.65 -5.98 -17.40
CA ILE A 413 7.10 -7.25 -18.01
C ILE A 413 6.44 -8.38 -17.23
N ASN A 414 5.52 -9.11 -17.87
CA ASN A 414 4.86 -10.24 -17.22
C ASN A 414 5.86 -11.39 -17.05
N VAL A 415 5.75 -12.09 -15.91
CA VAL A 415 6.60 -13.23 -15.58
C VAL A 415 5.78 -14.40 -15.04
N ASP A 416 6.33 -15.61 -15.15
CA ASP A 416 5.79 -16.80 -14.48
C ASP A 416 6.22 -16.90 -13.00
N SER A 417 5.83 -17.96 -12.30
CA SER A 417 6.19 -18.16 -10.88
C SER A 417 7.69 -18.37 -10.63
N GLN A 418 8.48 -18.65 -11.67
CA GLN A 418 9.95 -18.71 -11.58
C GLN A 418 10.62 -17.40 -11.99
N MET A 419 9.82 -16.34 -12.16
CA MET A 419 10.24 -15.00 -12.60
C MET A 419 10.73 -14.96 -14.06
N ARG A 420 10.44 -15.98 -14.87
CA ARG A 420 10.83 -16.00 -16.29
C ARG A 420 9.90 -15.12 -17.11
N THR A 421 10.46 -14.39 -18.06
CA THR A 421 9.69 -13.71 -19.11
C THR A 421 9.21 -14.72 -20.16
N ASN A 422 8.60 -14.23 -21.24
CA ASN A 422 8.31 -15.07 -22.42
C ASN A 422 9.57 -15.61 -23.12
N VAL A 423 10.76 -15.08 -22.82
CA VAL A 423 12.06 -15.58 -23.30
C VAL A 423 12.70 -16.43 -22.20
N PRO A 424 12.89 -17.75 -22.38
CA PRO A 424 13.16 -18.68 -21.27
C PRO A 424 14.41 -18.41 -20.42
N HIS A 425 15.43 -17.77 -20.98
CA HIS A 425 16.70 -17.44 -20.30
C HIS A 425 16.76 -15.98 -19.82
N ILE A 426 15.66 -15.23 -19.96
CA ILE A 426 15.53 -13.86 -19.48
C ILE A 426 14.41 -13.80 -18.43
N PHE A 427 14.76 -13.30 -17.26
CA PHE A 427 13.91 -13.13 -16.10
C PHE A 427 13.63 -11.65 -15.87
N ALA A 428 12.60 -11.33 -15.09
CA ALA A 428 12.35 -9.98 -14.61
C ALA A 428 11.83 -10.00 -13.17
N ILE A 429 12.17 -8.98 -12.37
CA ILE A 429 11.84 -8.90 -10.94
C ILE A 429 11.57 -7.46 -10.47
N GLY A 430 10.92 -7.32 -9.32
CA GLY A 430 10.66 -6.06 -8.64
C GLY A 430 9.53 -5.24 -9.24
N ASP A 431 9.66 -3.91 -9.19
CA ASP A 431 8.60 -3.01 -9.66
C ASP A 431 8.26 -3.18 -11.14
N VAL A 432 9.21 -3.66 -11.96
CA VAL A 432 9.01 -3.79 -13.41
C VAL A 432 8.06 -4.93 -13.78
N VAL A 433 7.79 -5.87 -12.86
CA VAL A 433 6.93 -7.03 -13.12
C VAL A 433 5.51 -6.91 -12.59
N GLY A 434 5.25 -5.99 -11.66
CA GLY A 434 3.90 -5.78 -11.16
C GLY A 434 3.83 -5.16 -9.77
N GLN A 435 2.59 -4.93 -9.35
CA GLN A 435 2.25 -4.52 -7.99
C GLN A 435 2.31 -5.70 -7.01
N PRO A 436 2.48 -5.45 -5.70
CA PRO A 436 2.82 -4.16 -5.09
C PRO A 436 4.30 -3.81 -5.34
N MET A 437 4.59 -2.54 -5.66
CA MET A 437 5.97 -2.04 -5.86
C MET A 437 6.72 -1.87 -4.54
N LEU A 438 7.15 -2.98 -3.94
CA LEU A 438 7.77 -3.04 -2.62
C LEU A 438 9.15 -3.69 -2.66
N ALA A 439 10.07 -3.17 -1.85
CA ALA A 439 11.46 -3.60 -1.84
C ALA A 439 11.63 -5.06 -1.38
N HIS A 440 10.90 -5.48 -0.35
CA HIS A 440 10.93 -6.87 0.15
C HIS A 440 10.37 -7.86 -0.87
N LYS A 441 9.31 -7.50 -1.62
CA LYS A 441 8.86 -8.30 -2.77
C LYS A 441 10.00 -8.50 -3.77
N ALA A 442 10.63 -7.40 -4.19
CA ALA A 442 11.72 -7.44 -5.17
C ALA A 442 12.90 -8.32 -4.71
N VAL A 443 13.25 -8.31 -3.43
CA VAL A 443 14.33 -9.15 -2.87
C VAL A 443 13.96 -10.64 -2.90
N HIS A 444 12.73 -11.01 -2.56
CA HIS A 444 12.31 -12.42 -2.59
C HIS A 444 12.18 -12.93 -4.04
N GLU A 445 11.59 -12.15 -4.95
CA GLU A 445 11.57 -12.44 -6.39
C GLU A 445 13.00 -12.64 -6.94
N ALA A 446 13.96 -11.84 -6.47
CA ALA A 446 15.36 -11.93 -6.88
C ALA A 446 16.02 -13.26 -6.54
N HIS A 447 15.78 -13.78 -5.33
CA HIS A 447 16.33 -15.06 -4.91
C HIS A 447 15.78 -16.20 -5.76
N VAL A 448 14.46 -16.20 -6.01
CA VAL A 448 13.79 -17.17 -6.88
C VAL A 448 14.37 -17.12 -8.29
N ALA A 449 14.50 -15.93 -8.89
CA ALA A 449 15.03 -15.78 -10.25
C ALA A 449 16.48 -16.30 -10.36
N ALA A 450 17.34 -15.96 -9.39
CA ALA A 450 18.73 -16.41 -9.37
C ALA A 450 18.85 -17.94 -9.21
N GLU A 451 18.03 -18.54 -8.37
CA GLU A 451 17.98 -19.99 -8.14
C GLU A 451 17.41 -20.74 -9.34
N ALA A 452 16.32 -20.24 -9.93
CA ALA A 452 15.73 -20.79 -11.15
C ALA A 452 16.72 -20.72 -12.33
N ALA A 453 17.46 -19.61 -12.46
CA ALA A 453 18.54 -19.49 -13.43
C ALA A 453 19.68 -20.50 -13.16
N ALA A 454 20.01 -20.79 -11.90
CA ALA A 454 20.97 -21.84 -11.55
C ALA A 454 20.44 -23.28 -11.77
N GLY A 455 19.21 -23.44 -12.29
CA GLY A 455 18.59 -24.75 -12.53
C GLY A 455 17.86 -25.35 -11.34
N GLN A 456 17.69 -24.61 -10.24
CA GLN A 456 16.88 -25.06 -9.10
C GLN A 456 15.38 -24.91 -9.40
N LYS A 457 14.57 -25.76 -8.77
CA LYS A 457 13.10 -25.68 -8.84
C LYS A 457 12.58 -24.67 -7.81
N SER A 458 12.93 -23.40 -8.00
CA SER A 458 12.51 -22.29 -7.13
C SER A 458 11.31 -21.56 -7.74
N HIS A 459 10.33 -21.23 -6.90
CA HIS A 459 9.09 -20.55 -7.28
C HIS A 459 8.76 -19.47 -6.25
N PHE A 460 8.23 -18.35 -6.73
CA PHE A 460 7.68 -17.28 -5.90
C PHE A 460 6.23 -17.64 -5.55
N ASP A 461 6.06 -18.32 -4.41
CA ASP A 461 4.78 -18.80 -3.87
C ASP A 461 4.45 -18.12 -2.53
N ALA A 462 4.77 -16.83 -2.41
CA ALA A 462 4.39 -16.05 -1.24
C ALA A 462 2.88 -15.83 -1.28
N ARG A 463 2.14 -16.37 -0.30
CA ARG A 463 0.70 -16.13 -0.17
C ARG A 463 0.43 -14.68 0.18
N VAL A 464 1.34 -14.07 0.93
CA VAL A 464 1.16 -12.71 1.42
C VAL A 464 2.41 -11.86 1.30
N ILE A 465 2.21 -10.57 1.05
CA ILE A 465 3.26 -9.55 1.03
C ILE A 465 2.76 -8.41 1.92
N PRO A 466 3.43 -8.09 3.04
CA PRO A 466 2.98 -7.02 3.93
C PRO A 466 3.17 -5.66 3.28
N SER A 467 2.30 -4.72 3.63
CA SER A 467 2.36 -3.31 3.25
C SER A 467 2.37 -2.46 4.52
N VAL A 468 3.19 -1.41 4.53
CA VAL A 468 3.36 -0.53 5.69
C VAL A 468 3.48 0.92 5.23
N ALA A 469 2.63 1.78 5.78
CA ALA A 469 2.84 3.22 5.79
C ALA A 469 3.55 3.59 7.09
N TYR A 470 4.77 4.12 7.00
CA TYR A 470 5.58 4.52 8.15
C TYR A 470 5.24 5.94 8.61
N THR A 471 3.95 6.27 8.57
CA THR A 471 3.40 7.50 9.14
C THR A 471 3.35 7.41 10.67
N ASP A 472 2.83 8.43 11.33
CA ASP A 472 2.58 8.41 12.78
C ASP A 472 1.09 8.60 13.09
N PRO A 473 0.36 7.59 13.61
CA PRO A 473 0.80 6.22 13.81
C PRO A 473 1.09 5.49 12.49
N GLU A 474 1.82 4.37 12.57
CA GLU A 474 2.04 3.50 11.41
C GLU A 474 0.75 2.78 11.04
N VAL A 475 0.59 2.44 9.75
CA VAL A 475 -0.53 1.66 9.22
C VAL A 475 0.05 0.45 8.47
N ALA A 476 -0.06 -0.74 9.07
CA ALA A 476 0.52 -1.97 8.54
C ALA A 476 -0.55 -3.03 8.29
N TRP A 477 -0.53 -3.68 7.14
CA TRP A 477 -1.47 -4.75 6.82
C TRP A 477 -0.83 -5.83 5.95
N VAL A 478 -1.43 -7.02 5.97
CA VAL A 478 -0.97 -8.18 5.20
C VAL A 478 -2.14 -9.12 4.90
N GLY A 479 -2.11 -9.78 3.74
CA GLY A 479 -3.18 -10.68 3.31
C GLY A 479 -4.42 -9.95 2.79
N ILE A 480 -5.57 -10.63 2.85
CA ILE A 480 -6.87 -10.11 2.40
C ILE A 480 -7.36 -9.03 3.38
N THR A 481 -7.86 -7.91 2.85
CA THR A 481 -8.49 -6.84 3.63
C THR A 481 -10.02 -6.99 3.65
N GLU A 482 -10.73 -6.29 4.55
CA GLU A 482 -12.20 -6.31 4.57
C GLU A 482 -12.79 -5.78 3.24
N ASP A 483 -12.22 -4.69 2.72
CA ASP A 483 -12.64 -4.09 1.45
C ASP A 483 -12.45 -5.06 0.26
N GLU A 484 -11.30 -5.76 0.22
CA GLU A 484 -11.05 -6.77 -0.81
C GLU A 484 -11.98 -7.98 -0.69
N ALA A 485 -12.23 -8.46 0.53
CA ALA A 485 -13.12 -9.59 0.76
C ALA A 485 -14.56 -9.25 0.34
N LYS A 486 -15.05 -8.06 0.69
CA LYS A 486 -16.35 -7.55 0.26
C LYS A 486 -16.45 -7.48 -1.27
N ALA A 487 -15.41 -6.96 -1.94
CA ALA A 487 -15.38 -6.87 -3.40
C ALA A 487 -15.37 -8.25 -4.09
N LYS A 488 -14.75 -9.26 -3.47
CA LYS A 488 -14.64 -10.64 -3.99
C LYS A 488 -15.75 -11.58 -3.51
N GLY A 489 -16.65 -11.12 -2.63
CA GLY A 489 -17.69 -11.96 -2.02
C GLY A 489 -17.14 -13.04 -1.07
N ILE A 490 -15.95 -12.83 -0.50
CA ILE A 490 -15.33 -13.74 0.48
C ILE A 490 -15.94 -13.45 1.85
N LYS A 491 -16.41 -14.50 2.54
CA LYS A 491 -16.93 -14.38 3.89
C LYS A 491 -15.78 -14.42 4.89
N LEU A 492 -15.64 -13.33 5.64
CA LEU A 492 -14.66 -13.22 6.71
C LEU A 492 -15.37 -13.10 8.05
N GLU A 493 -14.68 -13.58 9.07
CA GLU A 493 -14.94 -13.25 10.46
C GLU A 493 -13.74 -12.48 11.03
N LYS A 494 -13.99 -11.65 12.04
CA LYS A 494 -13.03 -10.65 12.52
C LYS A 494 -12.80 -10.76 14.02
N GLY A 495 -11.51 -10.78 14.41
CA GLY A 495 -11.06 -10.48 15.76
C GLY A 495 -10.42 -9.10 15.81
N LEU A 496 -10.83 -8.22 16.74
CA LEU A 496 -10.29 -6.86 16.84
C LEU A 496 -10.02 -6.51 18.31
N PHE A 497 -8.77 -6.19 18.61
CA PHE A 497 -8.34 -5.73 19.92
C PHE A 497 -8.01 -4.23 19.90
N PRO A 498 -8.82 -3.38 20.56
CA PRO A 498 -8.58 -1.94 20.63
C PRO A 498 -7.42 -1.63 21.59
N TRP A 499 -6.51 -0.74 21.21
CA TRP A 499 -5.35 -0.42 22.06
C TRP A 499 -5.69 0.43 23.28
N ALA A 500 -6.90 0.99 23.35
CA ALA A 500 -7.50 1.53 24.58
C ALA A 500 -7.57 0.49 25.72
N ALA A 501 -7.56 -0.81 25.40
CA ALA A 501 -7.50 -1.90 26.37
C ALA A 501 -6.07 -2.45 26.58
N SER A 502 -5.07 -1.99 25.83
CA SER A 502 -3.69 -2.39 26.02
C SER A 502 -3.04 -1.55 27.13
N GLY A 503 -2.70 -2.18 28.25
CA GLY A 503 -1.94 -1.52 29.32
C GLY A 503 -0.62 -0.92 28.80
N ARG A 504 0.03 -1.55 27.80
CA ARG A 504 1.25 -1.03 27.18
C ARG A 504 0.98 0.23 26.36
N ALA A 505 -0.05 0.23 25.51
CA ALA A 505 -0.37 1.37 24.66
C ALA A 505 -0.80 2.59 25.50
N VAL A 506 -1.62 2.36 26.54
CA VAL A 506 -2.02 3.39 27.50
C VAL A 506 -0.79 3.94 28.25
N ALA A 507 0.12 3.08 28.71
CA ALA A 507 1.34 3.51 29.38
C ALA A 507 2.27 4.33 28.47
N ASN A 508 2.22 4.10 27.16
CA ASN A 508 2.97 4.88 26.17
C ASN A 508 2.25 6.19 25.77
N GLY A 509 0.99 6.41 26.18
CA GLY A 509 0.17 7.52 25.72
C GLY A 509 -0.24 7.41 24.25
N ARG A 510 -0.31 6.20 23.71
CA ARG A 510 -0.52 5.89 22.28
C ARG A 510 -1.60 4.82 22.08
N ASP A 511 -2.75 5.00 22.74
CA ASP A 511 -3.87 4.06 22.79
C ASP A 511 -4.92 4.27 21.67
N GLU A 512 -4.65 5.15 20.71
CA GLU A 512 -5.55 5.46 19.59
C GLU A 512 -5.74 4.29 18.60
N GLY A 513 -4.82 3.32 18.64
CA GLY A 513 -4.67 2.24 17.68
C GLY A 513 -5.54 1.00 17.92
N PHE A 514 -5.33 -0.01 17.08
CA PHE A 514 -5.89 -1.34 17.25
C PHE A 514 -5.10 -2.40 16.47
N THR A 515 -5.30 -3.66 16.85
CA THR A 515 -4.88 -4.84 16.08
C THR A 515 -6.12 -5.61 15.62
N LYS A 516 -6.17 -5.95 14.33
CA LYS A 516 -7.28 -6.63 13.65
C LYS A 516 -6.77 -7.86 12.93
N LEU A 517 -7.41 -9.00 13.18
CA LEU A 517 -7.17 -10.27 12.48
C LEU A 517 -8.42 -10.69 11.72
N LEU A 518 -8.22 -11.21 10.52
CA LEU A 518 -9.28 -11.62 9.59
C LEU A 518 -9.14 -13.11 9.29
N PHE A 519 -10.20 -13.85 9.59
CA PHE A 519 -10.27 -15.30 9.44
C PHE A 519 -11.28 -15.67 8.36
N ASP A 520 -10.94 -16.67 7.56
CA ASP A 520 -11.89 -17.25 6.61
C ASP A 520 -13.04 -17.94 7.37
N ALA A 521 -14.28 -17.60 7.02
CA ALA A 521 -15.45 -18.03 7.79
C ALA A 521 -15.73 -19.54 7.74
N GLU A 522 -15.16 -20.28 6.77
CA GLU A 522 -15.37 -21.72 6.63
C GLU A 522 -14.23 -22.54 7.23
N THR A 523 -12.98 -22.11 6.99
CA THR A 523 -11.78 -22.83 7.39
C THR A 523 -11.16 -22.35 8.70
N HIS A 524 -11.59 -21.18 9.19
CA HIS A 524 -11.08 -20.48 10.38
C HIS A 524 -9.59 -20.13 10.32
N ARG A 525 -8.97 -20.28 9.13
CA ARG A 525 -7.57 -19.89 8.93
C ARG A 525 -7.46 -18.38 8.88
N ILE A 526 -6.37 -17.86 9.43
CA ILE A 526 -6.03 -16.46 9.23
C ILE A 526 -5.71 -16.22 7.75
N VAL A 527 -6.37 -15.22 7.16
CA VAL A 527 -6.19 -14.84 5.75
C VAL A 527 -5.80 -13.39 5.58
N GLY A 528 -5.87 -12.59 6.65
CA GLY A 528 -5.41 -11.22 6.67
C GLY A 528 -5.26 -10.68 8.08
N GLY A 529 -4.57 -9.56 8.18
CA GLY A 529 -4.48 -8.80 9.42
C GLY A 529 -3.93 -7.41 9.21
N ALA A 530 -4.20 -6.56 10.19
CA ALA A 530 -4.03 -5.13 10.13
C ALA A 530 -3.70 -4.58 11.52
N ILE A 531 -2.72 -3.68 11.59
CA ILE A 531 -2.34 -2.96 12.80
C ILE A 531 -2.22 -1.47 12.46
N VAL A 532 -2.88 -0.62 13.24
CA VAL A 532 -2.66 0.83 13.23
C VAL A 532 -2.20 1.26 14.62
N GLY A 533 -1.03 1.89 14.69
CA GLY A 533 -0.40 2.27 15.95
C GLY A 533 1.12 2.37 15.83
N THR A 534 1.79 2.78 16.91
CA THR A 534 3.26 2.78 16.98
C THR A 534 3.82 1.36 16.81
N ASP A 535 4.94 1.20 16.11
CA ASP A 535 5.60 -0.09 15.84
C ASP A 535 4.77 -1.12 15.04
N ALA A 536 3.66 -0.72 14.39
CA ALA A 536 2.82 -1.63 13.62
C ALA A 536 3.60 -2.43 12.55
N GLY A 537 4.54 -1.79 11.86
CA GLY A 537 5.40 -2.41 10.86
C GLY A 537 6.37 -3.45 11.43
N ASN A 538 6.75 -3.33 12.71
CA ASN A 538 7.60 -4.31 13.40
C ASN A 538 6.81 -5.56 13.84
N MET A 539 5.50 -5.43 14.02
CA MET A 539 4.63 -6.51 14.51
C MET A 539 3.94 -7.30 13.39
N ILE A 540 3.68 -6.69 12.24
CA ILE A 540 2.96 -7.32 11.11
C ILE A 540 3.64 -8.58 10.57
N GLY A 541 4.94 -8.77 10.84
CA GLY A 541 5.69 -9.95 10.44
C GLY A 541 5.17 -11.25 11.07
N GLU A 542 4.63 -11.19 12.29
CA GLU A 542 4.06 -12.37 12.95
C GLU A 542 2.75 -12.81 12.28
N ILE A 543 1.89 -11.85 11.93
CA ILE A 543 0.64 -12.10 11.18
C ILE A 543 0.97 -12.68 9.80
N ALA A 544 1.97 -12.14 9.12
CA ALA A 544 2.43 -12.68 7.83
C ALA A 544 2.88 -14.14 7.97
N LEU A 545 3.66 -14.45 9.01
CA LEU A 545 4.07 -15.82 9.31
C LEU A 545 2.88 -16.73 9.63
N ALA A 546 1.90 -16.27 10.42
CA ALA A 546 0.72 -17.06 10.76
C ALA A 546 -0.09 -17.45 9.50
N ILE A 547 -0.26 -16.52 8.55
CA ILE A 547 -0.91 -16.81 7.25
C ILE A 547 -0.07 -17.81 6.44
N GLU A 548 1.26 -17.66 6.44
CA GLU A 548 2.18 -18.61 5.79
C GLU A 548 2.22 -19.99 6.50
N MET A 549 1.87 -20.08 7.78
CA MET A 549 1.73 -21.38 8.44
C MET A 549 0.33 -21.97 8.23
N GLY A 550 -0.62 -21.18 7.73
CA GLY A 550 -2.02 -21.57 7.64
C GLY A 550 -2.67 -21.75 9.02
N ALA A 551 -2.20 -20.97 10.00
CA ALA A 551 -2.65 -21.01 11.38
C ALA A 551 -4.14 -20.62 11.50
N ASP A 552 -4.77 -21.06 12.58
CA ASP A 552 -6.10 -20.59 13.00
C ASP A 552 -6.03 -19.64 14.21
N ALA A 553 -7.17 -19.17 14.69
CA ALA A 553 -7.24 -18.29 15.85
C ALA A 553 -6.80 -18.97 17.16
N VAL A 554 -6.92 -20.30 17.26
CA VAL A 554 -6.51 -21.06 18.45
C VAL A 554 -4.99 -21.14 18.53
N ASP A 555 -4.30 -21.37 17.40
CA ASP A 555 -2.84 -21.37 17.31
C ASP A 555 -2.26 -20.02 17.80
N ILE A 556 -2.84 -18.91 17.32
CA ILE A 556 -2.40 -17.56 17.68
C ILE A 556 -2.79 -17.23 19.12
N GLY A 557 -4.06 -17.42 19.50
CA GLY A 557 -4.57 -17.06 20.83
C GLY A 557 -3.94 -17.87 21.97
N LYS A 558 -3.53 -19.12 21.74
CA LYS A 558 -2.83 -19.93 22.76
C LYS A 558 -1.33 -19.70 22.81
N THR A 559 -0.76 -18.98 21.84
CA THR A 559 0.63 -18.59 21.90
C THR A 559 0.81 -17.57 23.02
N ILE A 560 1.70 -17.84 23.97
CA ILE A 560 1.96 -16.95 25.12
C ILE A 560 2.82 -15.79 24.62
N HIS A 561 2.17 -14.67 24.31
CA HIS A 561 2.85 -13.42 23.98
C HIS A 561 3.36 -12.73 25.27
N PRO A 562 4.50 -12.02 25.22
CA PRO A 562 5.04 -11.34 26.39
C PRO A 562 4.16 -10.15 26.82
N HIS A 563 3.98 -9.97 28.13
CA HIS A 563 3.23 -8.86 28.74
C HIS A 563 4.12 -8.00 29.64
N PRO A 564 3.98 -6.66 29.66
CA PRO A 564 3.13 -5.84 28.80
C PRO A 564 3.85 -5.46 27.49
N THR A 565 3.25 -5.73 26.32
CA THR A 565 3.77 -5.35 25.01
C THR A 565 2.66 -4.85 24.07
N LEU A 566 3.04 -4.21 22.95
CA LEU A 566 2.08 -3.96 21.87
C LEU A 566 1.79 -5.25 21.09
N GLY A 567 2.79 -6.14 20.98
CA GLY A 567 2.71 -7.39 20.22
C GLY A 567 1.67 -8.38 20.76
N GLU A 568 1.43 -8.42 22.07
CA GLU A 568 0.40 -9.29 22.66
C GLU A 568 -1.02 -9.00 22.15
N SER A 569 -1.26 -7.80 21.58
CA SER A 569 -2.53 -7.47 20.94
C SER A 569 -2.86 -8.37 19.74
N ILE A 570 -1.87 -9.04 19.14
CA ILE A 570 -2.08 -10.07 18.10
C ILE A 570 -2.76 -11.30 18.72
N GLY A 571 -2.18 -11.85 19.80
CA GLY A 571 -2.78 -12.93 20.57
C GLY A 571 -4.17 -12.57 21.09
N MET A 572 -4.31 -11.39 21.69
CA MET A 572 -5.61 -10.94 22.23
C MET A 572 -6.66 -10.73 21.13
N ALA A 573 -6.30 -10.26 19.93
CA ALA A 573 -7.25 -10.18 18.81
C ALA A 573 -7.75 -11.56 18.36
N ALA A 574 -6.92 -12.60 18.46
CA ALA A 574 -7.33 -13.98 18.22
C ALA A 574 -8.23 -14.51 19.36
N GLU A 575 -7.91 -14.19 20.62
CA GLU A 575 -8.79 -14.53 21.75
C GLU A 575 -10.15 -13.84 21.67
N VAL A 576 -10.19 -12.61 21.14
CA VAL A 576 -11.44 -11.89 20.83
C VAL A 576 -12.26 -12.67 19.81
N PHE A 577 -11.62 -13.15 18.74
CA PHE A 577 -12.31 -13.99 17.76
C PHE A 577 -12.90 -15.27 18.39
N GLU A 578 -12.15 -15.94 19.27
CA GLU A 578 -12.57 -17.14 19.99
C GLU A 578 -13.57 -16.86 21.13
N GLY A 579 -13.80 -15.58 21.48
CA GLY A 579 -14.68 -15.19 22.58
C GLY A 579 -14.14 -15.53 23.97
N VAL A 580 -12.82 -15.65 24.11
CA VAL A 580 -12.15 -16.01 25.37
C VAL A 580 -11.28 -14.88 25.95
N CYS A 581 -11.15 -13.75 25.25
CA CYS A 581 -10.38 -12.61 25.73
C CYS A 581 -10.98 -12.07 27.04
N THR A 582 -10.16 -12.01 28.09
CA THR A 582 -10.58 -11.54 29.43
C THR A 582 -10.26 -10.07 29.70
N ASP A 583 -9.55 -9.41 28.78
CA ASP A 583 -9.14 -8.00 28.91
C ASP A 583 -10.13 -7.03 28.26
N LEU A 584 -11.20 -7.56 27.67
CA LEU A 584 -12.34 -6.82 27.14
C LEU A 584 -13.65 -7.24 27.84
N PRO A 585 -14.72 -6.43 27.76
CA PRO A 585 -16.04 -6.86 28.19
C PRO A 585 -16.45 -8.20 27.56
N PRO A 586 -17.24 -9.05 28.26
CA PRO A 586 -17.65 -10.34 27.74
C PRO A 586 -18.30 -10.19 26.36
N MET A 587 -17.73 -10.88 25.37
CA MET A 587 -18.32 -10.93 24.04
C MET A 587 -19.60 -11.76 24.09
N ARG A 588 -20.60 -11.41 23.27
CA ARG A 588 -21.80 -12.25 23.13
C ARG A 588 -21.36 -13.67 22.76
N LYS A 589 -21.80 -14.66 23.52
CA LYS A 589 -21.55 -16.08 23.22
C LYS A 589 -22.03 -16.36 21.78
N LYS A 590 -21.13 -16.84 20.93
CA LYS A 590 -21.48 -17.42 19.63
C LYS A 590 -22.38 -18.64 19.83
#